data_AF-A0A0B5KQH9-F1
#
_entry.id   AF-A0A0B5KQH9-F1
#
_cell.length_a   1.000
_cell.length_b   1.000
_cell.length_c   1.000
_cell.angle_alpha   90.00
_cell.angle_beta   90.00
_cell.angle_gamma   90.00
#
_symmetry.space_group_name_H-M   'P 1'
#
loop_
_entity.id
_entity.type
_entity.pdbx_description
1 polymer ?
#
loop_
_entity_poly.entity_id
_entity_poly.type
_entity_poly.pdbx_seq_one_letter_code
_entity_poly.pdbx_strand_id
1 'polypeptide(L)'
;MNVKKIVYPTRYFIGIEHDHPLPMSHKEDSHVAPLFRRLQAWEEDIDHVKIPKQFVGLACYPPKVLELDTFDYFALLEVHELQDTTAPLVQKKLTKWNVFRNRNYL
;
A
#
# COMPACT_ATOMS: atom_id res chain seq x y z
N MET A 1 23.33 -18.33 2.49
CA MET A 1 22.16 -17.49 2.16
C MET A 1 22.45 -16.07 2.65
N ASN A 2 22.73 -15.11 1.75
CA ASN A 2 23.10 -13.74 2.14
C ASN A 2 21.84 -12.88 2.26
N VAL A 3 21.27 -12.83 3.47
CA VAL A 3 20.12 -11.98 3.79
C VAL A 3 20.62 -10.57 4.13
N LYS A 4 20.22 -9.56 3.35
CA LYS A 4 20.52 -8.16 3.70
C LYS A 4 19.40 -7.61 4.58
N LYS A 5 19.75 -7.14 5.78
CA LYS A 5 18.85 -6.33 6.60
C LYS A 5 18.74 -4.94 5.97
N ILE A 6 17.53 -4.55 5.59
CA ILE A 6 17.23 -3.19 5.14
C ILE A 6 16.33 -2.55 6.19
N VAL A 7 16.75 -1.40 6.70
CA VAL A 7 15.95 -0.60 7.61
C VAL A 7 15.22 0.44 6.78
N TYR A 8 13.89 0.38 6.78
CA TYR A 8 13.08 1.41 6.15
C TYR A 8 12.71 2.46 7.20
N PRO A 9 12.89 3.76 6.90
CA PRO A 9 12.39 4.81 7.79
C PRO A 9 10.86 4.79 7.84
N THR A 10 10.29 5.53 8.79
CA THR A 10 8.84 5.77 8.80
C THR A 10 8.43 6.45 7.49
N ARG A 11 7.35 5.97 6.87
CA ARG A 11 6.80 6.48 5.62
C ARG A 11 5.31 6.77 5.80
N TYR A 12 4.82 7.74 5.04
CA TYR A 12 3.45 8.21 5.08
C TYR A 12 2.83 8.07 3.71
N PHE A 13 1.57 7.66 3.69
CA PHE A 13 0.87 7.32 2.47
C PHE A 13 -0.56 7.81 2.54
N ILE A 14 -1.04 8.29 1.40
CA ILE A 14 -2.44 8.63 1.17
C ILE A 14 -2.89 7.91 -0.09
N GLY A 15 -4.12 7.40 -0.10
CA GLY A 15 -4.69 6.83 -1.30
C GLY A 15 -6.08 6.30 -1.04
N ILE A 16 -6.41 5.15 -1.62
CA ILE A 16 -7.75 4.57 -1.52
C ILE A 16 -7.70 3.10 -1.12
N GLU A 17 -8.74 2.67 -0.42
CA GLU A 17 -9.01 1.29 -0.07
C GLU A 17 -9.84 0.62 -1.16
N HIS A 18 -9.59 -0.66 -1.42
CA HIS A 18 -10.47 -1.45 -2.26
C HIS A 18 -11.84 -1.63 -1.58
N ASP A 19 -12.93 -1.46 -2.31
CA ASP A 19 -14.29 -1.41 -1.73
C ASP A 19 -14.68 -2.71 -0.98
N HIS A 20 -14.01 -3.83 -1.27
CA HIS A 20 -14.19 -5.13 -0.64
C HIS A 20 -12.85 -5.84 -0.37
N PRO A 21 -12.72 -6.68 0.66
CA PRO A 21 -11.55 -7.53 0.85
C PRO A 21 -11.29 -8.42 -0.38
N LEU A 22 -10.01 -8.58 -0.75
CA LEU A 22 -9.60 -9.39 -1.89
C LEU A 22 -9.34 -10.85 -1.47
N PRO A 23 -9.63 -11.84 -2.32
CA PRO A 23 -9.37 -13.24 -2.01
C PRO A 23 -7.86 -13.57 -2.02
N MET A 24 -7.40 -14.33 -1.04
CA MET A 24 -6.02 -14.82 -0.93
C MET A 24 -5.62 -15.79 -2.06
N SER A 25 -6.58 -16.29 -2.83
CA SER A 25 -6.30 -17.17 -3.97
C SER A 25 -5.60 -16.47 -5.13
N HIS A 26 -5.52 -15.13 -5.13
CA HIS A 26 -4.88 -14.30 -6.15
C HIS A 26 -5.38 -14.59 -7.59
N LYS A 27 -6.55 -15.23 -7.73
CA LYS A 27 -7.03 -15.71 -9.04
C LYS A 27 -7.50 -14.60 -9.98
N GLU A 28 -7.63 -13.37 -9.52
CA GLU A 28 -7.84 -12.23 -10.40
C GLU A 28 -7.10 -10.96 -9.91
N ASP A 29 -5.94 -10.70 -10.53
CA ASP A 29 -5.27 -9.38 -10.54
C ASP A 29 -6.12 -8.27 -11.20
N SER A 30 -7.34 -8.60 -11.67
CA SER A 30 -8.28 -7.71 -12.34
C SER A 30 -8.71 -6.53 -11.45
N HIS A 31 -8.59 -6.64 -10.13
CA HIS A 31 -9.02 -5.64 -9.16
C HIS A 31 -7.95 -4.61 -8.79
N VAL A 32 -6.66 -4.97 -8.92
CA VAL A 32 -5.55 -4.11 -8.47
C VAL A 32 -5.33 -2.95 -9.44
N ALA A 33 -5.24 -3.23 -10.74
CA ALA A 33 -4.98 -2.18 -11.74
C ALA A 33 -6.07 -1.10 -11.80
N PRO A 34 -7.38 -1.41 -11.76
CA PRO A 34 -8.43 -0.40 -11.67
C PRO A 34 -8.35 0.47 -10.42
N LEU A 35 -7.92 -0.10 -9.28
CA LEU A 35 -7.76 0.67 -8.05
C LEU A 35 -6.68 1.75 -8.20
N PHE A 36 -5.53 1.44 -8.82
CA PHE A 36 -4.52 2.46 -9.09
C PHE A 36 -4.99 3.53 -10.08
N ARG A 37 -5.78 3.16 -11.10
CA ARG A 37 -6.39 4.15 -12.02
C ARG A 37 -7.39 5.05 -11.29
N ARG A 38 -8.16 4.51 -10.34
CA ARG A 38 -9.05 5.32 -9.49
C ARG A 38 -8.23 6.29 -8.64
N LEU A 39 -7.12 5.85 -8.03
CA LEU A 39 -6.23 6.72 -7.26
C LEU A 39 -5.69 7.88 -8.11
N GLN A 40 -5.33 7.63 -9.38
CA GLN A 40 -4.86 8.67 -10.30
C GLN A 40 -5.85 9.83 -10.45
N ALA A 41 -7.16 9.56 -10.38
CA ALA A 41 -8.19 10.59 -10.47
C ALA A 41 -8.26 11.52 -9.25
N TRP A 42 -7.66 11.12 -8.12
CA TRP A 42 -7.62 11.90 -6.87
C TRP A 42 -6.22 12.45 -6.58
N GLU A 43 -5.25 12.33 -7.49
CA GLU A 43 -3.88 12.77 -7.25
C GLU A 43 -3.76 14.27 -6.98
N GLU A 44 -4.63 15.07 -7.59
CA GLU A 44 -4.66 16.53 -7.40
C GLU A 44 -5.21 16.93 -6.03
N ASP A 45 -5.92 16.03 -5.36
CA ASP A 45 -6.45 16.23 -3.99
C ASP A 45 -5.47 15.76 -2.90
N ILE A 46 -4.31 15.25 -3.28
CA ILE A 46 -3.26 14.79 -2.36
C ILE A 46 -2.11 15.79 -2.38
N ASP A 47 -1.89 16.46 -1.25
CA ASP A 47 -0.78 17.40 -1.08
C ASP A 47 0.49 16.67 -0.61
N HIS A 48 1.60 17.40 -0.59
CA HIS A 48 2.89 16.92 -0.06
C HIS A 48 3.40 15.61 -0.68
N VAL A 49 2.99 15.29 -1.92
CA VAL A 49 3.42 14.10 -2.66
C VAL A 49 4.93 14.10 -2.85
N LYS A 50 5.59 12.96 -2.58
CA LYS A 50 7.03 12.81 -2.83
C LYS A 50 7.32 12.70 -4.32
N ILE A 51 8.43 13.31 -4.74
CA ILE A 51 8.93 13.23 -6.13
C ILE A 51 10.29 12.50 -6.15
N PRO A 52 10.49 11.49 -7.01
CA PRO A 52 9.52 10.95 -7.97
C PRO A 52 8.34 10.25 -7.26
N LYS A 53 7.15 10.31 -7.88
CA LYS A 53 5.93 9.69 -7.34
C LYS A 53 6.17 8.20 -7.07
N GLN A 54 5.83 7.76 -5.86
CA GLN A 54 5.95 6.35 -5.47
C GLN A 54 4.58 5.79 -5.12
N PHE A 55 4.09 4.91 -5.98
CA PHE A 55 2.88 4.13 -5.75
C PHE A 55 3.22 2.83 -5.03
N VAL A 56 2.39 2.43 -4.08
CA VAL A 56 2.52 1.15 -3.39
C VAL A 56 1.16 0.50 -3.22
N GLY A 57 1.14 -0.83 -3.41
CA GLY A 57 0.03 -1.68 -2.99
C GLY A 57 0.31 -2.20 -1.59
N LEU A 58 -0.62 -1.98 -0.65
CA LEU A 58 -0.52 -2.51 0.71
C LEU A 58 -1.59 -3.57 0.90
N ALA A 59 -1.16 -4.82 1.12
CA ALA A 59 -2.04 -5.91 1.53
C ALA A 59 -1.98 -6.05 3.06
N CYS A 60 -3.13 -5.96 3.72
CA CYS A 60 -3.28 -6.10 5.15
C CYS A 60 -4.02 -7.40 5.48
N TYR A 61 -3.31 -8.33 6.09
CA TYR A 61 -3.86 -9.62 6.47
C TYR A 61 -4.47 -9.53 7.88
N PRO A 62 -5.69 -10.05 8.09
CA PRO A 62 -6.28 -10.10 9.42
C PRO A 62 -5.45 -11.00 10.35
N PRO A 63 -5.41 -10.76 11.68
CA PRO A 63 -4.61 -11.57 12.61
C PRO A 63 -4.95 -13.07 12.57
N LYS A 64 -6.19 -13.40 12.23
CA LYS A 64 -6.69 -14.77 12.03
C LYS A 64 -6.53 -15.23 10.58
N VAL A 65 -5.32 -15.08 10.01
CA VAL A 65 -5.02 -15.41 8.59
C VAL A 65 -5.44 -16.84 8.22
N LEU A 66 -5.41 -17.77 9.18
CA LEU A 66 -5.78 -19.16 8.94
C LEU A 66 -7.31 -19.40 8.88
N GLU A 67 -8.12 -18.47 9.40
CA GLU A 67 -9.58 -18.57 9.44
C GLU A 67 -10.27 -17.76 8.34
N LEU A 68 -9.55 -16.81 7.71
CA LEU A 68 -10.08 -15.90 6.70
C LEU A 68 -9.33 -16.10 5.39
N ASP A 69 -10.08 -16.17 4.29
CA ASP A 69 -9.55 -16.34 2.94
C ASP A 69 -9.44 -15.01 2.18
N THR A 70 -9.56 -13.88 2.89
CA THR A 70 -9.49 -12.53 2.33
C THR A 70 -8.50 -11.62 3.05
N PHE A 71 -8.06 -10.55 2.38
CA PHE A 71 -7.23 -9.48 2.95
C PHE A 71 -7.68 -8.11 2.43
N ASP A 72 -7.46 -7.07 3.23
CA ASP A 72 -7.74 -5.70 2.80
C ASP A 72 -6.61 -5.20 1.89
N TYR A 73 -6.94 -4.45 0.85
CA TYR A 73 -5.96 -3.95 -0.10
C TYR A 73 -6.12 -2.46 -0.33
N PHE A 74 -4.97 -1.77 -0.36
CA PHE A 74 -4.90 -0.33 -0.52
C PHE A 74 -3.98 0.02 -1.69
N ALA A 75 -4.41 0.94 -2.56
CA ALA A 75 -3.55 1.64 -3.50
C ALA A 75 -3.16 2.98 -2.88
N LEU A 76 -1.86 3.24 -2.78
CA LEU A 76 -1.33 4.34 -1.99
C LEU A 76 -0.23 5.10 -2.74
N LEU A 77 -0.17 6.41 -2.52
CA LEU A 77 0.87 7.31 -2.98
C LEU A 77 1.67 7.81 -1.77
N GLU A 78 3.00 7.81 -1.87
CA GLU A 78 3.84 8.28 -0.78
C GLU A 78 3.87 9.82 -0.67
N VAL A 79 3.69 10.31 0.54
CA VAL A 79 3.69 11.74 0.90
C VAL A 79 4.75 12.05 1.95
N HIS A 80 5.19 13.30 2.04
CA HIS A 80 6.12 13.76 3.07
C HIS A 80 5.49 13.74 4.47
N GLU A 81 4.21 14.09 4.56
CA GLU A 81 3.43 14.15 5.79
C GLU A 81 1.95 13.85 5.53
N LEU A 82 1.22 13.53 6.59
CA LEU A 82 -0.23 13.31 6.52
C LEU A 82 -0.97 14.65 6.54
N GLN A 83 -2.10 14.71 5.85
CA GLN A 83 -2.95 15.89 5.77
C GLN A 83 -4.39 15.53 6.12
N ASP A 84 -5.22 16.52 6.43
CA ASP A 84 -6.66 16.30 6.52
C ASP A 84 -7.23 16.08 5.12
N THR A 85 -8.02 15.01 4.96
CA THR A 85 -8.59 14.61 3.66
C THR A 85 -10.11 14.66 3.74
N THR A 86 -10.76 15.35 2.79
CA THR A 86 -12.22 15.44 2.67
C THR A 86 -12.81 14.47 1.65
N ALA A 87 -11.99 14.00 0.71
CA ALA A 87 -12.28 12.95 -0.25
C ALA A 87 -12.31 11.56 0.42
N PRO A 88 -12.79 10.48 -0.25
CA PRO A 88 -12.73 9.11 0.26
C PRO A 88 -11.29 8.54 0.24
N LEU A 89 -10.35 9.33 0.74
CA LEU A 89 -8.95 9.00 0.85
C LEU A 89 -8.66 8.41 2.23
N VAL A 90 -7.81 7.40 2.25
CA VAL A 90 -7.32 6.76 3.46
C VAL A 90 -5.87 7.10 3.67
N GLN A 91 -5.49 7.17 4.95
CA GLN A 91 -4.14 7.53 5.36
C GLN A 91 -3.48 6.33 6.04
N LYS A 92 -2.23 6.03 5.66
CA LYS A 92 -1.45 4.95 6.26
C LYS A 92 -0.09 5.47 6.71
N LYS A 93 0.21 5.25 7.99
CA LYS A 93 1.54 5.43 8.56
C LYS A 93 2.21 4.08 8.68
N LEU A 94 3.32 3.96 7.98
CA LEU A 94 4.13 2.78 7.93
C LEU A 94 5.38 3.03 8.77
N THR A 95 5.36 2.54 10.01
CA THR A 95 6.40 2.80 11.02
C THR A 95 7.73 2.18 10.61
N LYS A 96 8.84 2.70 11.15
CA LYS A 96 10.18 2.14 10.89
C LYS A 96 10.18 0.62 11.11
N TRP A 97 10.58 -0.13 10.08
CA TRP A 97 10.64 -1.59 10.14
C TRP A 97 11.90 -2.16 9.48
N ASN A 98 12.21 -3.39 9.85
CA ASN A 98 13.31 -4.16 9.28
C ASN A 98 12.77 -5.17 8.28
N VAL A 99 13.22 -5.09 7.02
CA VAL A 99 12.93 -6.12 6.01
C VAL A 99 14.19 -6.93 5.74
N PHE A 100 14.01 -8.23 5.67
CA PHE A 100 15.04 -9.18 5.28
C PHE A 100 14.79 -9.57 3.82
N ARG A 101 15.58 -9.05 2.88
CA ARG A 101 15.46 -9.39 1.45
C ARG A 101 16.48 -10.46 1.05
N ASN A 102 16.03 -11.42 0.24
CA ASN A 102 16.89 -12.43 -0.39
C ASN A 102 17.30 -11.94 -1.80
N ARG A 103 18.60 -11.99 -2.14
CA ARG A 103 19.15 -11.35 -3.36
C ARG A 103 18.86 -12.06 -4.69
N ASN A 104 18.21 -13.22 -4.69
CA ASN A 104 18.14 -14.10 -5.87
C ASN A 104 16.95 -13.83 -6.82
N TYR A 105 16.21 -12.74 -6.65
CA TYR A 105 15.16 -12.33 -7.59
C TYR A 105 15.41 -10.88 -8.02
N LEU A 106 16.18 -10.71 -9.09
CA LEU A 106 16.24 -9.54 -9.97
C LEU A 106 16.18 -10.04 -11.41
#